data_AF-A0A1I7NFP4-F1
#
_entry.id   AF-A0A1I7NFP4-F1
#
_cell.length_a   1.000
_cell.length_b   1.000
_cell.length_c   1.000
_cell.angle_alpha   90.00
_cell.angle_beta   90.00
_cell.angle_gamma   90.00
#
_symmetry.space_group_name_H-M   'P 1'
#
loop_
_entity.id
_entity.type
_entity.pdbx_description
1 polymer ?
#
loop_
_entity_poly.entity_id
_entity_poly.type
_entity_poly.pdbx_seq_one_letter_code
_entity_poly.pdbx_strand_id
1 'polypeptide(L)' 'MTKSSNKKPAKMCFGHIGGKLGKMLMETFVDKGWIEKDNPTDKHFFITDKGQKEFTKLGLDLSQIKSEEL' A
#
# COMPACT_ATOMS: atom_id res chain seq x y z
N MET A 1 -13.56 -32.19 -18.06
CA MET A 1 -13.56 -30.76 -18.45
C MET A 1 -13.19 -29.93 -17.22
N THR A 2 -11.90 -29.61 -17.04
CA THR A 2 -11.43 -28.83 -15.88
C THR A 2 -11.64 -27.34 -16.14
N LYS A 3 -12.44 -26.71 -15.29
CA LYS A 3 -12.85 -25.31 -15.38
C LYS A 3 -11.63 -24.41 -15.18
N SER A 4 -11.04 -23.91 -16.26
CA SER A 4 -9.94 -22.92 -16.21
C SER A 4 -10.48 -21.63 -15.61
N SER A 5 -10.37 -21.52 -14.29
CA SER A 5 -10.74 -20.31 -13.57
C SER A 5 -9.63 -19.29 -13.79
N ASN A 6 -9.87 -18.28 -14.63
CA ASN A 6 -8.92 -17.19 -14.86
C ASN A 6 -8.80 -16.34 -13.59
N LYS A 7 -8.03 -16.83 -12.61
CA LYS A 7 -7.78 -16.15 -11.34
C LYS A 7 -6.46 -15.40 -11.46
N LYS A 8 -6.48 -14.09 -11.21
CA LYS A 8 -5.26 -13.29 -11.10
C LYS A 8 -4.60 -13.59 -9.75
N PRO A 9 -3.34 -14.06 -9.70
CA PRO A 9 -2.69 -14.39 -8.44
C PRO A 9 -2.31 -13.11 -7.67
N ALA A 10 -2.62 -13.07 -6.38
CA ALA A 10 -2.07 -12.13 -5.42
C ALA A 10 -1.03 -12.88 -4.58
N LYS A 11 0.22 -12.41 -4.57
CA LYS A 11 1.29 -13.06 -3.82
C LYS A 11 1.35 -12.49 -2.41
N MET A 12 1.54 -13.37 -1.43
CA MET A 12 1.84 -12.97 -0.06
C MET A 12 3.36 -12.96 0.14
N CYS A 13 3.86 -11.96 0.86
CA CYS A 13 5.26 -11.84 1.28
C CYS A 13 5.23 -11.60 2.79
N PHE A 14 5.79 -12.51 3.60
CA PHE A 14 5.88 -12.36 5.07
C PHE A 14 4.62 -11.78 5.76
N GLY A 15 3.44 -12.28 5.41
CA GLY A 15 2.17 -11.86 6.03
C GLY A 15 1.50 -10.61 5.42
N HIS A 16 2.03 -10.03 4.33
CA HIS A 16 1.40 -8.90 3.62
C HIS A 16 1.28 -9.16 2.11
N ILE A 17 0.51 -8.31 1.42
CA ILE A 17 0.34 -8.38 -0.04
C ILE A 17 1.62 -7.89 -0.73
N GLY A 18 2.32 -8.80 -1.41
CA GLY A 18 3.54 -8.53 -2.14
C GLY A 18 3.42 -8.81 -3.64
N GLY A 19 4.58 -8.93 -4.29
CA GLY A 19 4.68 -9.19 -5.72
C GLY A 19 4.09 -8.07 -6.58
N LYS A 20 3.57 -8.41 -7.77
CA LYS A 20 3.08 -7.42 -8.75
C LYS A 20 1.91 -6.59 -8.22
N LEU A 21 1.01 -7.21 -7.45
CA LEU A 21 -0.13 -6.49 -6.86
C LEU A 21 0.33 -5.47 -5.81
N GLY A 22 1.20 -5.86 -4.88
CA GLY A 22 1.77 -4.95 -3.89
C GLY A 22 2.48 -3.76 -4.53
N LYS A 23 3.30 -4.00 -5.56
CA LYS A 23 3.97 -2.93 -6.33
C LYS A 23 2.98 -1.95 -6.96
N MET A 24 1.95 -2.45 -7.65
CA MET A 24 0.95 -1.58 -8.30
C MET A 24 0.13 -0.78 -7.29
N LEU A 25 -0.24 -1.36 -6.14
CA LEU A 25 -0.92 -0.65 -5.06
C LEU A 25 -0.06 0.49 -4.54
N MET A 26 1.21 0.22 -4.24
CA MET A 26 2.17 1.22 -3.78
C MET A 26 2.34 2.35 -4.80
N GLU A 27 2.56 2.06 -6.08
CA GLU A 27 2.65 3.08 -7.14
C GLU A 27 1.37 3.91 -7.26
N THR A 28 0.21 3.27 -7.13
CA THR A 28 -1.09 3.96 -7.15
C THR A 28 -1.26 4.89 -5.94
N PHE A 29 -0.83 4.47 -4.76
CA PHE A 29 -0.91 5.31 -3.56
C PHE A 29 0.04 6.50 -3.62
N VAL A 30 1.21 6.34 -4.23
CA VAL A 30 2.12 7.46 -4.52
C VAL A 30 1.49 8.43 -5.51
N ASP A 31 0.98 7.93 -6.65
CA ASP A 31 0.34 8.76 -7.69
C ASP A 31 -0.88 9.53 -7.15
N LYS A 32 -1.68 8.89 -6.29
CA LYS A 32 -2.80 9.54 -5.60
C LYS A 32 -2.38 10.53 -4.51
N GLY A 33 -1.10 10.58 -4.14
CA GLY A 33 -0.58 11.38 -3.03
C GLY A 33 -1.09 10.92 -1.67
N TRP A 34 -1.35 9.61 -1.51
CA TRP A 34 -1.74 9.02 -0.23
C TRP A 34 -0.51 8.66 0.61
N ILE A 35 0.57 8.29 -0.06
CA ILE A 35 1.88 8.10 0.55
C ILE A 35 2.92 8.88 -0.25
N GLU A 36 3.94 9.38 0.42
CA GLU A 36 5.04 10.10 -0.21
C GLU A 36 6.38 9.76 0.45
N LYS A 37 7.46 10.26 -0.15
CA LYS A 37 8.80 10.24 0.46
C LYS A 37 9.28 11.68 0.54
N ASP A 38 9.98 12.02 1.62
CA ASP A 38 10.69 13.30 1.69
C ASP A 38 11.74 13.41 0.58
N ASN A 39 12.54 12.37 0.36
CA ASN A 39 13.54 12.33 -0.70
C ASN A 39 13.33 11.16 -1.66
N PRO A 40 13.66 11.31 -2.96
CA PRO A 40 13.55 10.23 -3.94
C PRO A 40 14.38 8.98 -3.56
N THR A 41 15.49 9.20 -2.86
CA THR A 41 16.43 8.18 -2.38
C THR A 41 15.98 7.46 -1.12
N ASP A 42 14.95 7.95 -0.43
CA ASP A 42 14.49 7.34 0.81
C ASP A 42 13.89 5.96 0.56
N LYS A 43 14.11 5.07 1.52
CA LYS A 43 13.59 3.70 1.47
C LYS A 43 12.18 3.60 2.04
N HIS A 44 11.79 4.56 2.87
CA HIS A 44 10.54 4.58 3.59
C HIS A 44 9.56 5.56 2.96
N PHE A 45 8.27 5.27 3.13
CA PHE A 45 7.18 6.15 2.74
C PHE A 45 6.46 6.62 4.00
N PHE A 46 5.93 7.83 3.94
CA PHE A 46 5.06 8.40 4.96
C PHE A 46 3.65 8.53 4.42
N ILE A 47 2.68 8.44 5.32
CA ILE A 47 1.27 8.66 4.97
C ILE A 47 0.99 10.15 5.05
N THR A 48 0.50 10.73 3.95
CA THR A 48 0.15 12.15 3.89
C THR A 48 -1.14 12.44 4.63
N ASP A 49 -1.46 13.69 4.95
CA ASP A 49 -2.78 14.07 5.49
C ASP A 49 -3.94 13.61 4.61
N LYS A 50 -3.74 13.62 3.29
CA LYS A 50 -4.71 13.11 2.33
C LYS A 50 -4.82 11.59 2.45
N GLY A 51 -3.68 10.90 2.50
CA GLY A 51 -3.62 9.46 2.70
C GLY A 51 -4.33 9.02 3.97
N GLN A 52 -4.15 9.74 5.08
CA GLN A 52 -4.79 9.42 6.35
C GLN A 52 -6.32 9.35 6.23
N LYS A 53 -6.91 10.37 5.61
CA LYS A 53 -8.36 10.45 5.37
C LYS A 53 -8.85 9.34 4.45
N GLU A 54 -8.12 9.08 3.37
CA GLU A 54 -8.55 8.13 2.34
C GLU A 54 -8.37 6.67 2.79
N PHE A 55 -7.30 6.35 3.51
CA PHE A 55 -7.12 5.02 4.12
C PHE A 55 -8.17 4.75 5.20
N THR A 56 -8.53 5.76 6.00
CA THR A 56 -9.63 5.64 6.96
C THR A 56 -10.96 5.37 6.24
N LYS A 57 -11.24 6.04 5.11
CA LYS A 57 -12.42 5.74 4.28
C LYS A 57 -12.38 4.35 3.65
N LEU A 58 -11.19 3.83 3.37
CA LEU A 58 -11.00 2.45 2.90
C LEU A 58 -11.25 1.42 4.02
N GLY A 59 -11.39 1.87 5.27
CA GLY A 59 -11.64 1.03 6.44
C GLY A 59 -10.35 0.61 7.18
N LEU A 60 -9.22 1.25 6.89
CA LEU A 60 -7.98 1.00 7.61
C LEU A 60 -7.92 1.84 8.88
N ASP A 61 -7.62 1.18 9.99
CA ASP A 61 -7.41 1.84 11.28
C ASP A 61 -5.95 2.25 11.43
N LEU A 62 -5.66 3.51 11.14
CA LEU A 62 -4.29 4.04 11.15
C LEU A 62 -3.74 4.26 12.55
N SER A 63 -4.57 4.23 13.59
CA SER A 63 -4.14 4.32 14.99
C SER A 63 -3.21 3.19 15.42
N GLN A 64 -3.14 2.10 14.64
CA GLN A 64 -2.21 0.99 14.87
C GLN A 64 -0.78 1.31 14.41
N ILE A 65 -0.60 2.32 13.56
CA ILE A 65 0.69 2.77 13.08
C ILE A 65 1.15 3.90 13.99
N LYS A 66 2.24 3.68 14.73
CA LYS A 66 2.83 4.74 15.54
C LYS A 66 3.48 5.77 14.63
N SER A 67 3.33 7.04 14.98
CA SER A 67 4.14 8.11 14.41
C SER A 67 5.59 7.86 14.82
N GLU A 68 6.46 7.66 13.84
CA GLU A 68 7.91 7.60 14.02
C GLU A 68 8.50 8.79 13.28
N GLU A 69 9.29 9.59 13.99
CA GLU A 69 10.24 10.51 13.36
C GLU A 69 11.39 9.63 12.83
N LEU A 70 11.48 9.49 11.50
CA LEU A 70 12.56 8.77 10.82
C LEU A 70 13.73 9.72 10.51
#